data_AF-A0A1N7D2P7-F1
#
_entry.id   AF-A0A1N7D2P7-F1
#
_cell.length_a   1.000
_cell.length_b   1.000
_cell.length_c   1.000
_cell.angle_alpha   90.00
_cell.angle_beta   90.00
_cell.angle_gamma   90.00
#
_symmetry.space_group_name_H-M   'P 1'
#
loop_
_entity.id
_entity.type
_entity.pdbx_description
1 polymer ?
#
loop_
_entity_poly.entity_id
_entity_poly.type
_entity_poly.pdbx_seq_one_letter_code
_entity_poly.pdbx_strand_id
1 'polypeptide(L)'
;MFPTGFVWGAATSAYQIEGALAADGRGRSIWDTFCSQDGRIVGGDTAEIAIDHFNRYREDVKLMADLGLTAYRFSVSWPRIQPDGSGAYNRKGLDFYKRLVDELLSYGIDPWLTLYHWDLPQALEDAGGWPSRDTSKRFADFAATVHAELGDRVRNWSTVNEPWCAAFLGYASGEHAPGRREPAAALRAAHHLNLAHGLAVQAMRAQNPDSLIGGCVNVYPVTAATNSEADQDAARRIDGLQNRFFLDALLKGSYPEDVLADLSHLSDMEFIHDGDLATIAAPIDMLLINYYSRFTVSGAPGGAASAAAAPTDSGSPWIGSEHVGFVNGGRPVTSMGWEVDGSGLLEMLQRLTDEYPRVPLYISENGAAYDDVIGEDGAVHDPERVDYIDAHLRICHTAIESGIPLQGYFAWSLMDNFEWAWGYGKRFGLVYVDYETQARTMKSSALWYADAIRHGGLLGRAQ
;
A
#
# COMPACT_ATOMS: atom_id res chain seq x y z
N MET A 1 6.71 21.79 15.14
CA MET A 1 8.00 21.09 14.96
C MET A 1 7.74 19.64 15.30
N PHE A 2 8.18 18.70 14.46
CA PHE A 2 8.02 17.28 14.77
C PHE A 2 9.09 16.82 15.79
N PRO A 3 8.86 15.70 16.50
CA PRO A 3 9.85 15.16 17.42
C PRO A 3 11.19 14.86 16.75
N THR A 4 12.28 15.03 17.50
CA THR A 4 13.60 14.57 17.06
C THR A 4 13.56 13.06 16.78
N GLY A 5 13.99 12.65 15.60
CA GLY A 5 13.93 11.26 15.16
C GLY A 5 12.65 10.87 14.43
N PHE A 6 11.72 11.82 14.18
CA PHE A 6 10.60 11.58 13.28
C PHE A 6 11.11 11.19 11.88
N VAL A 7 10.60 10.07 11.36
CA VAL A 7 11.02 9.52 10.07
C VAL A 7 10.32 10.28 8.95
N TRP A 8 11.12 10.96 8.12
CA TRP A 8 10.66 11.62 6.92
C TRP A 8 11.07 10.80 5.70
N GLY A 9 10.09 10.26 4.99
CA GLY A 9 10.33 9.42 3.83
C GLY A 9 9.38 9.67 2.66
N ALA A 10 9.61 8.90 1.61
CA ALA A 10 8.71 8.72 0.48
C ALA A 10 8.64 7.23 0.13
N ALA A 11 7.56 6.80 -0.50
CA ALA A 11 7.29 5.40 -0.79
C ALA A 11 7.09 5.14 -2.29
N THR A 12 7.43 3.92 -2.71
CA THR A 12 7.20 3.36 -4.05
C THR A 12 6.93 1.85 -3.98
N SER A 13 6.54 1.24 -5.10
CA SER A 13 6.47 -0.21 -5.25
C SER A 13 7.20 -0.69 -6.51
N ALA A 14 7.75 -1.90 -6.45
CA ALA A 14 8.60 -2.47 -7.49
C ALA A 14 7.94 -2.46 -8.87
N TYR A 15 6.74 -3.03 -8.99
CA TYR A 15 6.07 -3.14 -10.29
C TYR A 15 5.74 -1.77 -10.90
N GLN A 16 5.41 -0.79 -10.06
CA GLN A 16 5.00 0.53 -10.53
C GLN A 16 6.17 1.37 -11.06
N ILE A 17 7.40 1.10 -10.60
CA ILE A 17 8.56 1.94 -10.96
C ILE A 17 9.71 1.23 -11.69
N GLU A 18 9.94 -0.06 -11.45
CA GLU A 18 11.17 -0.71 -11.87
C GLU A 18 11.29 -0.86 -13.38
N GLY A 19 10.22 -1.34 -14.03
CA GLY A 19 10.28 -1.83 -15.40
C GLY A 19 11.24 -3.00 -15.55
N ALA A 20 11.83 -3.12 -16.74
CA ALA A 20 12.81 -4.14 -17.10
C ALA A 20 12.28 -5.57 -16.80
N LEU A 21 11.03 -5.82 -17.22
CA LEU A 21 10.27 -7.02 -16.84
C LEU A 21 10.89 -8.34 -17.34
N ALA A 22 11.68 -8.28 -18.42
CA ALA A 22 12.40 -9.43 -18.99
C ALA A 22 13.89 -9.49 -18.60
N ALA A 23 14.38 -8.54 -17.79
CA ALA A 23 15.80 -8.46 -17.46
C ALA A 23 16.20 -9.51 -16.41
N ASP A 24 17.46 -9.95 -16.51
CA ASP A 24 18.15 -10.74 -15.49
C ASP A 24 17.42 -12.00 -14.99
N GLY A 25 16.56 -12.59 -15.82
CA GLY A 25 15.85 -13.83 -15.49
C GLY A 25 14.67 -13.64 -14.53
N ARG A 26 14.13 -12.43 -14.40
CA ARG A 26 12.85 -12.18 -13.73
C ARG A 26 11.75 -13.05 -14.37
N GLY A 27 10.95 -13.72 -13.52
CA GLY A 27 9.76 -14.46 -13.94
C GLY A 27 8.57 -13.54 -14.20
N ARG A 28 7.47 -14.10 -14.69
CA ARG A 28 6.24 -13.31 -14.90
C ARG A 28 5.49 -13.11 -13.59
N SER A 29 5.00 -11.90 -13.33
CA SER A 29 4.04 -11.61 -12.25
C SER A 29 2.60 -11.72 -12.74
N ILE A 30 1.65 -11.75 -11.80
CA ILE A 30 0.22 -11.62 -12.09
C ILE A 30 -0.12 -10.30 -12.79
N TRP A 31 0.61 -9.22 -12.49
CA TRP A 31 0.40 -7.93 -13.15
C TRP A 31 0.93 -7.92 -14.58
N ASP A 32 2.03 -8.62 -14.88
CA ASP A 32 2.50 -8.77 -16.27
C ASP A 32 1.40 -9.41 -17.13
N THR A 33 0.76 -10.46 -16.59
CA THR A 33 -0.34 -11.17 -17.27
C THR A 33 -1.59 -10.33 -17.34
N PHE A 34 -1.95 -9.61 -16.26
CA PHE A 34 -3.13 -8.78 -16.20
C PHE A 34 -3.06 -7.60 -17.19
N CYS A 35 -1.92 -6.90 -17.26
CA CYS A 35 -1.68 -5.81 -18.22
C CYS A 35 -1.75 -6.29 -19.68
N SER A 36 -1.47 -7.56 -19.95
CA SER A 36 -1.55 -8.13 -21.31
C SER A 36 -2.98 -8.44 -21.79
N GLN A 37 -3.99 -8.28 -20.91
CA GLN A 37 -5.40 -8.52 -21.23
C GLN A 37 -6.08 -7.22 -21.64
N ASP A 38 -6.81 -7.25 -22.76
CA ASP A 38 -7.55 -6.10 -23.27
C ASP A 38 -8.56 -5.55 -22.25
N GLY A 39 -8.59 -4.22 -22.10
CA GLY A 39 -9.58 -3.50 -21.28
C GLY A 39 -9.36 -3.58 -19.77
N ARG A 40 -8.26 -4.21 -19.30
CA ARG A 40 -7.92 -4.28 -17.87
C ARG A 40 -7.26 -3.02 -17.32
N ILE A 41 -6.52 -2.32 -18.17
CA ILE A 41 -5.80 -1.07 -17.82
C ILE A 41 -6.35 0.06 -18.68
N VAL A 42 -6.60 1.22 -18.09
CA VAL A 42 -6.95 2.44 -18.81
C VAL A 42 -5.87 2.73 -19.85
N GLY A 43 -6.27 2.93 -21.10
CA GLY A 43 -5.33 3.19 -22.21
C GLY A 43 -4.53 1.97 -22.69
N GLY A 44 -4.65 0.81 -22.04
CA GLY A 44 -3.83 -0.37 -22.36
C GLY A 44 -2.37 -0.23 -21.93
N ASP A 45 -2.09 0.65 -20.97
CA ASP A 45 -0.74 0.90 -20.47
C ASP A 45 -0.13 -0.37 -19.85
N THR A 46 1.20 -0.48 -19.94
CA THR A 46 1.96 -1.55 -19.27
C THR A 46 3.14 -0.97 -18.50
N ALA A 47 3.62 -1.72 -17.50
CA ALA A 47 4.81 -1.38 -16.74
C ALA A 47 6.09 -2.01 -17.33
N GLU A 48 6.13 -2.29 -18.63
CA GLU A 48 7.32 -2.89 -19.27
C GLU A 48 8.58 -2.03 -19.03
N ILE A 49 8.42 -0.72 -19.23
CA ILE A 49 9.44 0.30 -18.92
C ILE A 49 9.16 0.94 -17.56
N ALA A 50 7.89 1.19 -17.20
CA ALA A 50 7.53 2.00 -16.04
C ALA A 50 8.25 3.35 -16.09
N ILE A 51 9.01 3.66 -15.05
CA ILE A 51 9.92 4.81 -15.03
C ILE A 51 11.38 4.39 -15.08
N ASP A 52 11.66 3.14 -15.48
CA ASP A 52 13.02 2.63 -15.66
C ASP A 52 13.89 2.73 -14.40
N HIS A 53 13.28 2.65 -13.20
CA HIS A 53 14.01 2.74 -11.93
C HIS A 53 15.05 1.62 -11.82
N PHE A 54 14.81 0.44 -12.42
CA PHE A 54 15.77 -0.66 -12.43
C PHE A 54 17.15 -0.23 -12.96
N ASN A 55 17.18 0.59 -14.02
CA ASN A 55 18.42 1.10 -14.61
C ASN A 55 18.86 2.44 -14.03
N ARG A 56 17.92 3.22 -13.47
CA ARG A 56 18.12 4.61 -13.04
C ARG A 56 18.17 4.81 -11.53
N TYR A 57 18.15 3.74 -10.74
CA TYR A 57 18.03 3.83 -9.29
C TYR A 57 19.07 4.75 -8.63
N ARG A 58 20.28 4.90 -9.19
CA ARG A 58 21.28 5.85 -8.66
C ARG A 58 20.88 7.30 -8.81
N GLU A 59 20.29 7.66 -9.94
CA GLU A 59 19.74 9.00 -10.19
C GLU A 59 18.60 9.27 -9.20
N ASP A 60 17.72 8.28 -9.02
CA ASP A 60 16.57 8.37 -8.14
C ASP A 60 16.99 8.46 -6.65
N VAL A 61 17.98 7.67 -6.20
CA VAL A 61 18.54 7.73 -4.84
C VAL A 61 19.24 9.07 -4.58
N LYS A 62 19.98 9.59 -5.56
CA LYS A 62 20.56 10.93 -5.45
C LYS A 62 19.45 11.98 -5.26
N LEU A 63 18.34 11.87 -5.99
CA LEU A 63 17.21 12.78 -5.84
C LEU A 63 16.61 12.69 -4.43
N MET A 64 16.47 11.48 -3.87
CA MET A 64 16.02 11.30 -2.47
C MET A 64 16.93 12.04 -1.48
N ALA A 65 18.25 11.99 -1.69
CA ALA A 65 19.22 12.71 -0.88
C ALA A 65 19.10 14.23 -1.05
N ASP A 66 18.88 14.71 -2.28
CA ASP A 66 18.68 16.13 -2.57
C ASP A 66 17.38 16.67 -1.91
N LEU A 67 16.34 15.83 -1.77
CA LEU A 67 15.13 16.14 -0.99
C LEU A 67 15.36 16.10 0.53
N GLY A 68 16.47 15.51 0.98
CA GLY A 68 16.78 15.32 2.40
C GLY A 68 16.02 14.18 3.07
N LEU A 69 15.47 13.22 2.30
CA LEU A 69 14.76 12.07 2.86
C LEU A 69 15.65 11.30 3.84
N THR A 70 15.09 10.95 5.00
CA THR A 70 15.78 10.13 6.00
C THR A 70 15.52 8.64 5.81
N ALA A 71 14.43 8.29 5.12
CA ALA A 71 14.04 6.92 4.84
C ALA A 71 13.42 6.80 3.45
N TYR A 72 13.57 5.62 2.84
CA TYR A 72 12.91 5.28 1.59
C TYR A 72 12.20 3.94 1.73
N ARG A 73 10.88 3.96 1.56
CA ARG A 73 10.06 2.75 1.54
C ARG A 73 9.92 2.24 0.12
N PHE A 74 10.38 1.03 -0.13
CA PHE A 74 10.25 0.37 -1.43
C PHE A 74 9.86 -1.09 -1.25
N SER A 75 9.38 -1.74 -2.32
CA SER A 75 9.17 -3.18 -2.31
C SER A 75 10.24 -3.91 -3.10
N VAL A 76 10.45 -5.18 -2.76
CA VAL A 76 11.15 -6.12 -3.64
C VAL A 76 10.14 -6.81 -4.55
N SER A 77 10.58 -7.24 -5.73
CA SER A 77 9.77 -8.01 -6.66
C SER A 77 10.01 -9.51 -6.46
N TRP A 78 8.97 -10.22 -6.00
CA TRP A 78 9.05 -11.67 -5.79
C TRP A 78 9.50 -12.42 -7.06
N PRO A 79 8.90 -12.23 -8.25
CA PRO A 79 9.33 -12.94 -9.45
C PRO A 79 10.72 -12.51 -9.94
N ARG A 80 11.27 -11.38 -9.48
CA ARG A 80 12.67 -11.03 -9.78
C ARG A 80 13.64 -11.90 -8.97
N ILE A 81 13.30 -12.21 -7.72
CA ILE A 81 14.15 -12.97 -6.78
C ILE A 81 13.88 -14.48 -6.86
N GLN A 82 12.64 -14.89 -7.10
CA GLN A 82 12.24 -16.29 -7.24
C GLN A 82 11.21 -16.40 -8.39
N PRO A 83 11.68 -16.59 -9.64
CA PRO A 83 10.87 -16.45 -10.86
C PRO A 83 9.55 -17.22 -10.89
N ASP A 84 9.56 -18.47 -10.43
CA ASP A 84 8.38 -19.33 -10.40
C ASP A 84 7.70 -19.33 -9.02
N GLY A 85 8.11 -18.44 -8.11
CA GLY A 85 7.61 -18.36 -6.73
C GLY A 85 7.96 -19.55 -5.82
N SER A 86 8.80 -20.45 -6.31
CA SER A 86 9.38 -21.55 -5.52
C SER A 86 10.75 -21.95 -6.08
N GLY A 87 11.49 -22.79 -5.36
CA GLY A 87 12.78 -23.30 -5.82
C GLY A 87 13.93 -22.29 -5.69
N ALA A 88 14.89 -22.39 -6.61
CA ALA A 88 16.16 -21.67 -6.51
C ALA A 88 15.99 -20.15 -6.73
N TYR A 89 16.73 -19.37 -5.94
CA TYR A 89 16.74 -17.92 -6.06
C TYR A 89 17.56 -17.43 -7.25
N ASN A 90 17.03 -16.43 -7.93
CA ASN A 90 17.72 -15.68 -8.95
C ASN A 90 18.68 -14.67 -8.29
N ARG A 91 19.97 -15.04 -8.26
CA ARG A 91 21.04 -14.20 -7.68
C ARG A 91 21.10 -12.80 -8.28
N LYS A 92 20.91 -12.66 -9.59
CA LYS A 92 20.97 -11.35 -10.25
C LYS A 92 19.85 -10.41 -9.78
N GLY A 93 18.66 -10.97 -9.55
CA GLY A 93 17.54 -10.25 -8.97
C GLY A 93 17.84 -9.75 -7.55
N LEU A 94 18.41 -10.61 -6.69
CA LEU A 94 18.86 -10.21 -5.36
C LEU A 94 19.98 -9.16 -5.41
N ASP A 95 20.92 -9.29 -6.36
CA ASP A 95 22.04 -8.36 -6.50
C ASP A 95 21.58 -6.94 -6.87
N PHE A 96 20.46 -6.78 -7.60
CA PHE A 96 19.86 -5.47 -7.82
C PHE A 96 19.45 -4.80 -6.49
N TYR A 97 18.67 -5.50 -5.65
CA TYR A 97 18.24 -4.95 -4.36
C TYR A 97 19.39 -4.73 -3.39
N LYS A 98 20.42 -5.58 -3.40
CA LYS A 98 21.65 -5.34 -2.63
C LYS A 98 22.31 -4.01 -3.02
N ARG A 99 22.45 -3.75 -4.33
CA ARG A 99 23.02 -2.49 -4.82
C ARG A 99 22.13 -1.28 -4.51
N LEU A 100 20.80 -1.42 -4.57
CA LEU A 100 19.88 -0.36 -4.18
C LEU A 100 20.01 -0.02 -2.70
N VAL A 101 20.04 -1.04 -1.82
CA VAL A 101 20.24 -0.87 -0.37
C VAL A 101 21.59 -0.21 -0.08
N ASP A 102 22.67 -0.64 -0.73
CA ASP A 102 24.00 -0.03 -0.57
C ASP A 102 24.01 1.43 -1.00
N GLU A 103 23.35 1.76 -2.12
CA GLU A 103 23.27 3.13 -2.62
C GLU A 103 22.49 4.02 -1.64
N LEU A 104 21.34 3.57 -1.13
CA LEU A 104 20.55 4.30 -0.12
C LEU A 104 21.38 4.60 1.13
N LEU A 105 22.05 3.59 1.67
CA LEU A 105 22.87 3.73 2.87
C LEU A 105 24.09 4.62 2.64
N SER A 106 24.63 4.67 1.42
CA SER A 106 25.73 5.58 1.06
C SER A 106 25.34 7.06 1.16
N TYR A 107 24.05 7.36 1.01
CA TYR A 107 23.47 8.69 1.20
C TYR A 107 22.85 8.90 2.60
N GLY A 108 22.98 7.92 3.50
CA GLY A 108 22.40 7.96 4.85
C GLY A 108 20.88 7.82 4.87
N ILE A 109 20.29 7.24 3.82
CA ILE A 109 18.85 7.00 3.71
C ILE A 109 18.56 5.58 4.22
N ASP A 110 17.69 5.48 5.23
CA ASP A 110 17.32 4.22 5.85
C ASP A 110 16.37 3.42 4.92
N PRO A 111 16.73 2.19 4.52
CA PRO A 111 15.87 1.36 3.68
C PRO A 111 14.71 0.74 4.47
N TRP A 112 13.49 0.97 4.00
CA TRP A 112 12.24 0.39 4.53
C TRP A 112 11.65 -0.58 3.51
N LEU A 113 11.80 -1.89 3.73
CA LEU A 113 11.58 -2.89 2.69
C LEU A 113 10.23 -3.60 2.86
N THR A 114 9.40 -3.52 1.82
CA THR A 114 8.14 -4.26 1.70
C THR A 114 8.35 -5.55 0.91
N LEU A 115 8.03 -6.70 1.51
CA LEU A 115 8.29 -8.01 0.91
C LEU A 115 7.29 -8.37 -0.19
N TYR A 116 6.02 -8.02 -0.02
CA TYR A 116 5.00 -8.24 -1.04
C TYR A 116 4.20 -6.97 -1.33
N HIS A 117 4.28 -6.52 -2.58
CA HIS A 117 3.49 -5.42 -3.10
C HIS A 117 2.83 -5.83 -4.43
N TRP A 118 1.97 -6.85 -4.31
CA TRP A 118 0.97 -7.30 -5.29
C TRP A 118 1.51 -8.00 -6.55
N ASP A 119 2.80 -8.20 -6.67
CA ASP A 119 3.43 -8.77 -7.87
C ASP A 119 3.71 -10.28 -7.74
N LEU A 120 2.71 -11.05 -7.29
CA LEU A 120 2.80 -12.52 -7.14
C LEU A 120 3.35 -13.17 -8.43
N PRO A 121 4.31 -14.11 -8.36
CA PRO A 121 4.72 -14.90 -9.51
C PRO A 121 3.52 -15.62 -10.16
N GLN A 122 3.37 -15.49 -11.47
CA GLN A 122 2.23 -16.05 -12.22
C GLN A 122 2.10 -17.57 -12.00
N ALA A 123 3.22 -18.28 -11.88
CA ALA A 123 3.21 -19.73 -11.61
C ALA A 123 2.50 -20.09 -10.29
N LEU A 124 2.53 -19.20 -9.28
CA LEU A 124 1.76 -19.41 -8.04
C LEU A 124 0.28 -19.12 -8.24
N GLU A 125 -0.09 -18.12 -9.04
CA GLU A 125 -1.51 -17.90 -9.42
C GLU A 125 -2.07 -19.08 -10.22
N ASP A 126 -1.30 -19.61 -11.18
CA ASP A 126 -1.68 -20.79 -11.95
C ASP A 126 -1.89 -22.02 -11.05
N ALA A 127 -1.18 -22.07 -9.91
CA ALA A 127 -1.34 -23.09 -8.86
C ALA A 127 -2.42 -22.75 -7.81
N GLY A 128 -3.23 -21.71 -8.06
CA GLY A 128 -4.40 -21.33 -7.26
C GLY A 128 -4.29 -19.98 -6.54
N GLY A 129 -3.12 -19.33 -6.56
CA GLY A 129 -2.91 -17.98 -6.05
C GLY A 129 -3.05 -17.85 -4.55
N TRP A 130 -3.37 -16.66 -4.07
CA TRP A 130 -3.67 -16.43 -2.65
C TRP A 130 -4.84 -17.25 -2.08
N PRO A 131 -5.87 -17.64 -2.86
CA PRO A 131 -6.86 -18.60 -2.39
C PRO A 131 -6.26 -19.97 -2.00
N SER A 132 -5.10 -20.34 -2.56
CA SER A 132 -4.34 -21.52 -2.16
C SER A 132 -3.49 -21.26 -0.92
N ARG A 133 -3.68 -22.09 0.11
CA ARG A 133 -2.92 -22.02 1.37
C ARG A 133 -1.42 -22.21 1.19
N ASP A 134 -0.99 -22.95 0.16
CA ASP A 134 0.44 -23.18 -0.11
C ASP A 134 1.17 -21.86 -0.37
N THR A 135 0.50 -20.89 -1.01
CA THR A 135 1.06 -19.57 -1.33
C THR A 135 1.52 -18.82 -0.08
N SER A 136 0.81 -18.92 1.05
CA SER A 136 1.26 -18.34 2.33
C SER A 136 2.59 -18.91 2.81
N LYS A 137 2.81 -20.22 2.60
CA LYS A 137 4.05 -20.89 2.98
C LYS A 137 5.19 -20.52 2.03
N ARG A 138 4.91 -20.47 0.72
CA ARG A 138 5.89 -19.99 -0.28
C ARG A 138 6.33 -18.58 0.02
N PHE A 139 5.41 -17.72 0.44
CA PHE A 139 5.73 -16.36 0.83
C PHE A 139 6.64 -16.32 2.06
N ALA A 140 6.41 -17.18 3.05
CA ALA A 140 7.29 -17.27 4.22
C ALA A 140 8.72 -17.72 3.85
N ASP A 141 8.87 -18.70 2.96
CA ASP A 141 10.18 -19.15 2.44
C ASP A 141 10.90 -18.02 1.68
N PHE A 142 10.14 -17.27 0.87
CA PHE A 142 10.63 -16.11 0.14
C PHE A 142 11.08 -14.99 1.11
N ALA A 143 10.23 -14.62 2.07
CA ALA A 143 10.51 -13.61 3.08
C ALA A 143 11.76 -13.94 3.89
N ALA A 144 11.87 -15.19 4.35
CA ALA A 144 13.04 -15.70 5.06
C ALA A 144 14.33 -15.54 4.24
N THR A 145 14.26 -15.72 2.93
CA THR A 145 15.45 -15.60 2.06
C THR A 145 15.86 -14.15 1.85
N VAL A 146 14.90 -13.28 1.53
CA VAL A 146 15.20 -11.86 1.35
C VAL A 146 15.76 -11.27 2.64
N HIS A 147 15.19 -11.66 3.79
CA HIS A 147 15.69 -11.27 5.09
C HIS A 147 17.10 -11.80 5.37
N ALA A 148 17.42 -13.06 5.03
CA ALA A 148 18.77 -13.60 5.19
C ALA A 148 19.82 -12.86 4.34
N GLU A 149 19.44 -12.35 3.17
CA GLU A 149 20.35 -11.72 2.20
C GLU A 149 20.52 -10.20 2.38
N LEU A 150 19.58 -9.54 3.05
CA LEU A 150 19.56 -8.08 3.22
C LEU A 150 19.43 -7.62 4.69
N GLY A 151 19.11 -8.51 5.62
CA GLY A 151 18.90 -8.20 7.04
C GLY A 151 20.16 -7.79 7.82
N ASP A 152 21.33 -7.89 7.20
CA ASP A 152 22.57 -7.30 7.73
C ASP A 152 22.57 -5.76 7.65
N ARG A 153 21.75 -5.19 6.75
CA ARG A 153 21.71 -3.76 6.42
C ARG A 153 20.31 -3.15 6.52
N VAL A 154 19.27 -3.91 6.18
CA VAL A 154 17.87 -3.49 6.27
C VAL A 154 17.31 -3.85 7.64
N ARG A 155 16.82 -2.84 8.37
CA ARG A 155 16.27 -3.01 9.72
C ARG A 155 14.75 -2.98 9.76
N ASN A 156 14.13 -2.22 8.86
CA ASN A 156 12.69 -1.95 8.85
C ASN A 156 12.03 -2.76 7.75
N TRP A 157 11.13 -3.66 8.15
CA TRP A 157 10.48 -4.61 7.27
C TRP A 157 8.96 -4.46 7.33
N SER A 158 8.32 -4.57 6.17
CA SER A 158 6.88 -4.76 6.04
C SER A 158 6.63 -6.04 5.24
N THR A 159 5.71 -6.89 5.69
CA THR A 159 5.47 -8.16 4.99
C THR A 159 4.60 -7.96 3.74
N VAL A 160 3.36 -7.51 3.90
CA VAL A 160 2.34 -7.47 2.86
C VAL A 160 1.75 -6.06 2.85
N ASN A 161 1.86 -5.35 1.72
CA ASN A 161 1.17 -4.08 1.53
C ASN A 161 -0.31 -4.32 1.23
N GLU A 162 -1.20 -3.64 1.96
CA GLU A 162 -2.64 -3.59 1.70
C GLU A 162 -3.25 -4.94 1.31
N PRO A 163 -3.27 -5.92 2.23
CA PRO A 163 -3.86 -7.24 1.95
C PRO A 163 -5.33 -7.15 1.53
N TRP A 164 -6.05 -6.09 1.94
CA TRP A 164 -7.40 -5.78 1.46
C TRP A 164 -7.43 -5.60 -0.06
N CYS A 165 -6.54 -4.77 -0.62
CA CYS A 165 -6.47 -4.51 -2.06
C CYS A 165 -6.13 -5.80 -2.83
N ALA A 166 -5.09 -6.52 -2.39
CA ALA A 166 -4.68 -7.76 -3.03
C ALA A 166 -5.79 -8.83 -3.02
N ALA A 167 -6.56 -8.93 -1.94
CA ALA A 167 -7.65 -9.90 -1.84
C ALA A 167 -8.90 -9.46 -2.60
N PHE A 168 -9.44 -8.28 -2.31
CA PHE A 168 -10.78 -7.89 -2.74
C PHE A 168 -10.79 -7.19 -4.10
N LEU A 169 -9.77 -6.39 -4.42
CA LEU A 169 -9.63 -5.88 -5.80
C LEU A 169 -9.16 -6.97 -6.76
N GLY A 170 -8.31 -7.90 -6.28
CA GLY A 170 -7.74 -8.97 -7.09
C GLY A 170 -8.69 -10.15 -7.35
N TYR A 171 -9.46 -10.57 -6.34
CA TYR A 171 -10.27 -11.80 -6.39
C TYR A 171 -11.78 -11.59 -6.24
N ALA A 172 -12.27 -10.39 -5.88
CA ALA A 172 -13.71 -10.12 -5.82
C ALA A 172 -14.20 -9.17 -6.93
N SER A 173 -13.65 -7.95 -7.02
CA SER A 173 -14.00 -7.03 -8.12
C SER A 173 -13.32 -7.41 -9.44
N GLY A 174 -12.11 -7.96 -9.35
CA GLY A 174 -11.26 -8.20 -10.51
C GLY A 174 -10.77 -6.91 -11.18
N GLU A 175 -10.79 -5.79 -10.45
CA GLU A 175 -10.22 -4.51 -10.88
C GLU A 175 -8.69 -4.57 -10.93
N HIS A 176 -8.08 -5.29 -9.99
CA HIS A 176 -6.63 -5.53 -9.94
C HIS A 176 -6.30 -6.97 -10.35
N ALA A 177 -5.02 -7.22 -10.64
CA ALA A 177 -4.52 -8.57 -10.86
C ALA A 177 -4.82 -9.48 -9.64
N PRO A 178 -5.19 -10.75 -9.83
CA PRO A 178 -5.26 -11.48 -11.11
C PRO A 178 -6.56 -11.27 -11.91
N GLY A 179 -7.47 -10.40 -11.48
CA GLY A 179 -8.67 -10.05 -12.23
C GLY A 179 -9.83 -11.04 -12.05
N ARG A 180 -9.84 -11.78 -10.94
CA ARG A 180 -10.85 -12.80 -10.62
C ARG A 180 -12.07 -12.16 -9.95
N ARG A 181 -13.23 -12.77 -10.13
CA ARG A 181 -14.53 -12.32 -9.60
C ARG A 181 -15.23 -13.43 -8.82
N GLU A 182 -14.57 -13.88 -7.76
CA GLU A 182 -14.88 -15.07 -7.00
C GLU A 182 -14.92 -14.73 -5.49
N PRO A 183 -16.07 -14.25 -4.96
CA PRO A 183 -16.17 -13.78 -3.57
C PRO A 183 -15.64 -14.77 -2.51
N ALA A 184 -15.95 -16.07 -2.64
CA ALA A 184 -15.45 -17.10 -1.73
C ALA A 184 -13.93 -17.29 -1.83
N ALA A 185 -13.35 -17.15 -3.02
CA ALA A 185 -11.90 -17.20 -3.23
C ALA A 185 -11.22 -15.96 -2.63
N ALA A 186 -11.85 -14.79 -2.73
CA ALA A 186 -11.36 -13.55 -2.13
C ALA A 186 -11.32 -13.61 -0.59
N LEU A 187 -12.28 -14.26 0.06
CA LEU A 187 -12.22 -14.53 1.51
C LEU A 187 -11.05 -15.46 1.87
N ARG A 188 -10.82 -16.52 1.09
CA ARG A 188 -9.64 -17.39 1.24
C ARG A 188 -8.34 -16.61 1.06
N ALA A 189 -8.27 -15.77 0.03
CA ALA A 189 -7.11 -14.93 -0.24
C ALA A 189 -6.82 -13.96 0.92
N ALA A 190 -7.85 -13.27 1.44
CA ALA A 190 -7.71 -12.37 2.58
C ALA A 190 -7.15 -13.09 3.82
N HIS A 191 -7.67 -14.27 4.13
CA HIS A 191 -7.14 -15.08 5.23
C HIS A 191 -5.70 -15.54 5.00
N HIS A 192 -5.40 -16.06 3.81
CA HIS A 192 -4.06 -16.56 3.49
C HIS A 192 -3.01 -15.46 3.37
N LEU A 193 -3.37 -14.24 2.97
CA LEU A 193 -2.50 -13.06 3.02
C LEU A 193 -2.15 -12.70 4.47
N ASN A 194 -3.14 -12.69 5.38
CA ASN A 194 -2.90 -12.51 6.81
C ASN A 194 -2.02 -13.64 7.37
N LEU A 195 -2.27 -14.89 6.98
CA LEU A 195 -1.46 -16.03 7.41
C LEU A 195 -0.02 -15.91 6.89
N ALA A 196 0.15 -15.45 5.65
CA ALA A 196 1.45 -15.22 5.04
C ALA A 196 2.27 -14.16 5.80
N HIS A 197 1.62 -13.08 6.25
CA HIS A 197 2.23 -12.13 7.18
C HIS A 197 2.77 -12.84 8.42
N GLY A 198 1.92 -13.56 9.16
CA GLY A 198 2.30 -14.22 10.41
C GLY A 198 3.44 -15.24 10.25
N LEU A 199 3.37 -16.05 9.20
CA LEU A 199 4.42 -17.03 8.87
C LEU A 199 5.75 -16.33 8.51
N ALA A 200 5.70 -15.23 7.76
CA ALA A 200 6.89 -14.45 7.45
C ALA A 200 7.52 -13.82 8.72
N VAL A 201 6.70 -13.26 9.62
CA VAL A 201 7.19 -12.74 10.92
C VAL A 201 7.93 -13.82 11.70
N GLN A 202 7.31 -15.01 11.84
CA GLN A 202 7.93 -16.13 12.55
C GLN A 202 9.25 -16.57 11.90
N ALA A 203 9.27 -16.70 10.57
CA ALA A 203 10.46 -17.14 9.84
C ALA A 203 11.61 -16.13 9.94
N MET A 204 11.32 -14.82 9.84
CA MET A 204 12.32 -13.76 9.96
C MET A 204 12.84 -13.63 11.39
N ARG A 205 11.97 -13.66 12.40
CA ARG A 205 12.40 -13.61 13.82
C ARG A 205 13.24 -14.82 14.22
N ALA A 206 13.01 -15.98 13.62
CA ALA A 206 13.86 -17.16 13.84
C ALA A 206 15.31 -16.96 13.34
N GLN A 207 15.52 -16.07 12.36
CA GLN A 207 16.86 -15.71 11.86
C GLN A 207 17.48 -14.56 12.65
N ASN A 208 16.71 -13.52 12.95
CA ASN A 208 17.14 -12.39 13.76
C ASN A 208 15.98 -11.89 14.64
N PRO A 209 16.04 -12.07 15.97
CA PRO A 209 14.97 -11.62 16.87
C PRO A 209 14.87 -10.09 16.96
N ASP A 210 15.91 -9.35 16.59
CA ASP A 210 16.00 -7.89 16.70
C ASP A 210 15.50 -7.14 15.45
N SER A 211 15.06 -7.84 14.40
CA SER A 211 14.49 -7.22 13.20
C SER A 211 13.17 -6.52 13.52
N LEU A 212 13.01 -5.29 13.02
CA LEU A 212 11.77 -4.51 13.18
C LEU A 212 10.81 -4.88 12.05
N ILE A 213 9.74 -5.58 12.38
CA ILE A 213 8.79 -6.14 11.41
C ILE A 213 7.41 -5.55 11.67
N GLY A 214 6.80 -4.98 10.62
CA GLY A 214 5.47 -4.41 10.67
C GLY A 214 4.46 -5.09 9.75
N GLY A 215 3.19 -4.95 10.14
CA GLY A 215 2.05 -5.14 9.25
C GLY A 215 1.72 -3.83 8.52
N CYS A 216 1.24 -3.91 7.28
CA CYS A 216 0.89 -2.74 6.47
C CYS A 216 -0.54 -2.84 5.93
N VAL A 217 -1.38 -1.87 6.28
CA VAL A 217 -2.81 -1.88 6.01
C VAL A 217 -3.31 -0.52 5.52
N ASN A 218 -4.26 -0.54 4.59
CA ASN A 218 -5.06 0.62 4.25
C ASN A 218 -6.27 0.73 5.18
N VAL A 219 -6.45 1.89 5.78
CA VAL A 219 -7.52 2.13 6.75
C VAL A 219 -8.29 3.39 6.39
N TYR A 220 -9.60 3.33 6.55
CA TYR A 220 -10.48 4.46 6.22
C TYR A 220 -11.58 4.59 7.27
N PRO A 221 -11.87 5.79 7.77
CA PRO A 221 -13.07 6.01 8.55
C PRO A 221 -14.29 5.88 7.64
N VAL A 222 -15.32 5.21 8.15
CA VAL A 222 -16.54 4.89 7.43
C VAL A 222 -17.72 5.56 8.12
N THR A 223 -18.48 6.35 7.39
CA THR A 223 -19.59 7.15 7.93
C THR A 223 -20.87 6.82 7.19
N ALA A 224 -21.94 6.59 7.93
CA ALA A 224 -23.28 6.44 7.37
C ALA A 224 -23.77 7.77 6.76
N ALA A 225 -24.36 7.71 5.57
CA ALA A 225 -24.89 8.89 4.88
C ALA A 225 -26.01 9.59 5.68
N THR A 226 -26.80 8.81 6.41
CA THR A 226 -27.84 9.31 7.33
C THR A 226 -27.89 8.47 8.62
N ASN A 227 -28.81 8.83 9.53
CA ASN A 227 -29.08 8.05 10.74
C ASN A 227 -30.09 6.91 10.51
N SER A 228 -30.41 6.55 9.26
CA SER A 228 -31.29 5.41 8.97
C SER A 228 -30.63 4.09 9.34
N GLU A 229 -31.42 3.09 9.74
CA GLU A 229 -30.88 1.76 10.07
C GLU A 229 -30.12 1.13 8.90
N ALA A 230 -30.57 1.35 7.67
CA ALA A 230 -29.92 0.85 6.46
C ALA A 230 -28.52 1.46 6.25
N ASP A 231 -28.36 2.77 6.45
CA ASP A 231 -27.05 3.42 6.28
C ASP A 231 -26.09 3.11 7.44
N GLN A 232 -26.62 2.92 8.65
CA GLN A 232 -25.82 2.49 9.81
C GLN A 232 -25.32 1.05 9.63
N ASP A 233 -26.17 0.14 9.13
CA ASP A 233 -25.76 -1.22 8.80
C ASP A 233 -24.73 -1.24 7.65
N ALA A 234 -24.92 -0.41 6.62
CA ALA A 234 -23.94 -0.25 5.54
C ALA A 234 -22.58 0.23 6.08
N ALA A 235 -22.55 1.23 6.95
CA ALA A 235 -21.31 1.69 7.59
C ALA A 235 -20.65 0.59 8.42
N ARG A 236 -21.42 -0.16 9.23
CA ARG A 236 -20.92 -1.30 10.02
C ARG A 236 -20.28 -2.39 9.13
N ARG A 237 -20.95 -2.74 8.02
CA ARG A 237 -20.48 -3.75 7.06
C ARG A 237 -19.18 -3.33 6.37
N ILE A 238 -19.15 -2.10 5.85
CA ILE A 238 -17.97 -1.58 5.15
C ILE A 238 -16.79 -1.37 6.12
N ASP A 239 -17.01 -0.87 7.34
CA ASP A 239 -15.97 -0.82 8.37
C ASP A 239 -15.44 -2.22 8.73
N GLY A 240 -16.36 -3.19 8.81
CA GLY A 240 -16.04 -4.59 9.03
C GLY A 240 -15.08 -5.15 7.99
N LEU A 241 -15.41 -4.97 6.71
CA LEU A 241 -14.61 -5.49 5.59
C LEU A 241 -13.32 -4.69 5.36
N GLN A 242 -13.38 -3.36 5.44
CA GLN A 242 -12.25 -2.46 5.18
C GLN A 242 -11.20 -2.53 6.29
N ASN A 243 -11.65 -2.41 7.55
CA ASN A 243 -10.75 -2.18 8.68
C ASN A 243 -10.67 -3.42 9.56
N ARG A 244 -11.79 -3.81 10.18
CA ARG A 244 -11.80 -4.76 11.31
C ARG A 244 -11.37 -6.16 10.90
N PHE A 245 -11.75 -6.64 9.71
CA PHE A 245 -11.38 -7.98 9.24
C PHE A 245 -9.86 -8.18 9.20
N PHE A 246 -9.11 -7.14 8.80
CA PHE A 246 -7.65 -7.20 8.72
C PHE A 246 -6.99 -6.81 10.05
N LEU A 247 -7.45 -5.73 10.69
CA LEU A 247 -6.89 -5.25 11.95
C LEU A 247 -7.11 -6.21 13.12
N ASP A 248 -8.32 -6.74 13.30
CA ASP A 248 -8.59 -7.68 14.41
C ASP A 248 -7.82 -8.99 14.22
N ALA A 249 -7.70 -9.48 12.98
CA ALA A 249 -6.91 -10.67 12.71
C ALA A 249 -5.42 -10.44 13.05
N LEU A 250 -4.86 -9.34 12.56
CA LEU A 250 -3.45 -8.97 12.73
C LEU A 250 -3.07 -8.64 14.19
N LEU A 251 -3.95 -7.95 14.92
CA LEU A 251 -3.60 -7.33 16.19
C LEU A 251 -4.31 -7.95 17.40
N LYS A 252 -5.41 -8.68 17.20
CA LYS A 252 -6.17 -9.36 18.27
C LYS A 252 -6.19 -10.87 18.13
N GLY A 253 -5.84 -11.41 16.95
CA GLY A 253 -5.90 -12.85 16.68
C GLY A 253 -7.33 -13.37 16.61
N SER A 254 -8.25 -12.59 16.06
CA SER A 254 -9.66 -12.98 15.88
C SER A 254 -10.28 -12.26 14.69
N TYR A 255 -11.26 -12.88 14.04
CA TYR A 255 -12.13 -12.16 13.11
C TYR A 255 -13.37 -11.62 13.82
N PRO A 256 -13.94 -10.47 13.39
CA PRO A 256 -15.16 -9.95 14.00
C PRO A 256 -16.37 -10.87 13.75
N GLU A 257 -17.08 -11.24 14.82
CA GLU A 257 -18.22 -12.17 14.74
C GLU A 257 -19.34 -11.67 13.82
N ASP A 258 -19.63 -10.37 13.83
CA ASP A 258 -20.66 -9.77 12.98
C ASP A 258 -20.28 -9.84 11.49
N VAL A 259 -18.99 -9.67 11.18
CA VAL A 259 -18.48 -9.80 9.81
C VAL A 259 -18.55 -11.26 9.35
N LEU A 260 -18.19 -12.22 10.21
CA LEU A 260 -18.33 -13.65 9.88
C LEU A 260 -19.80 -14.04 9.66
N ALA A 261 -20.71 -13.53 10.49
CA ALA A 261 -22.15 -13.78 10.35
C ALA A 261 -22.68 -13.24 9.01
N ASP A 262 -22.29 -12.02 8.63
CA ASP A 262 -22.66 -11.41 7.35
C ASP A 262 -22.16 -12.21 6.14
N LEU A 263 -21.00 -12.85 6.26
CA LEU A 263 -20.35 -13.63 5.20
C LEU A 263 -20.73 -15.11 5.17
N SER A 264 -21.51 -15.59 6.15
CA SER A 264 -21.84 -17.01 6.33
C SER A 264 -22.55 -17.66 5.13
N HIS A 265 -23.24 -16.86 4.32
CA HIS A 265 -23.92 -17.31 3.10
C HIS A 265 -22.95 -17.55 1.92
N LEU A 266 -21.72 -17.05 2.00
CA LEU A 266 -20.69 -17.19 0.97
C LEU A 266 -19.66 -18.26 1.31
N SER A 267 -19.41 -18.49 2.59
CA SER A 267 -18.38 -19.40 3.07
C SER A 267 -18.67 -19.87 4.49
N ASP A 268 -18.40 -21.14 4.75
CA ASP A 268 -18.36 -21.77 6.08
C ASP A 268 -17.05 -21.51 6.84
N MET A 269 -16.09 -20.84 6.18
CA MET A 269 -14.78 -20.48 6.72
C MET A 269 -13.87 -21.69 7.04
N GLU A 270 -14.12 -22.87 6.44
CA GLU A 270 -13.33 -24.09 6.67
C GLU A 270 -11.83 -23.96 6.30
N PHE A 271 -11.44 -22.92 5.58
CA PHE A 271 -10.03 -22.62 5.26
C PHE A 271 -9.24 -22.04 6.44
N ILE A 272 -9.92 -21.61 7.51
CA ILE A 272 -9.29 -21.15 8.73
C ILE A 272 -8.97 -22.39 9.57
N HIS A 273 -7.70 -22.68 9.76
CA HIS A 273 -7.26 -23.83 10.54
C HIS A 273 -6.89 -23.43 11.97
N ASP A 274 -6.95 -24.40 12.89
CA ASP A 274 -6.49 -24.23 14.26
C ASP A 274 -5.04 -23.71 14.30
N GLY A 275 -4.81 -22.66 15.08
CA GLY A 275 -3.52 -22.00 15.23
C GLY A 275 -3.21 -20.91 14.20
N ASP A 276 -4.04 -20.74 13.16
CA ASP A 276 -3.82 -19.70 12.14
C ASP A 276 -3.93 -18.31 12.74
N LEU A 277 -4.99 -18.03 13.50
CA LEU A 277 -5.19 -16.72 14.10
C LEU A 277 -4.08 -16.33 15.09
N ALA A 278 -3.53 -17.31 15.81
CA ALA A 278 -2.36 -17.09 16.67
C ALA A 278 -1.08 -16.84 15.85
N THR A 279 -0.96 -17.46 14.68
CA THR A 279 0.14 -17.22 13.74
C THR A 279 0.03 -15.83 13.11
N ILE A 280 -1.16 -15.46 12.66
CA ILE A 280 -1.48 -14.14 12.07
C ILE A 280 -1.14 -13.03 13.06
N ALA A 281 -1.55 -13.19 14.33
CA ALA A 281 -1.29 -12.21 15.39
C ALA A 281 0.12 -12.32 16.02
N ALA A 282 1.11 -12.82 15.27
CA ALA A 282 2.49 -12.77 15.70
C ALA A 282 2.88 -11.31 16.04
N PRO A 283 3.56 -11.05 17.18
CA PRO A 283 3.86 -9.68 17.59
C PRO A 283 4.67 -8.90 16.56
N ILE A 284 4.14 -7.74 16.16
CA ILE A 284 4.79 -6.77 15.27
C ILE A 284 5.42 -5.63 16.08
N ASP A 285 6.47 -5.02 15.53
CA ASP A 285 7.21 -3.92 16.16
C ASP A 285 6.66 -2.54 15.77
N MET A 286 5.89 -2.49 14.68
CA MET A 286 5.27 -1.26 14.16
C MET A 286 4.07 -1.57 13.27
N LEU A 287 3.13 -0.64 13.17
CA LEU A 287 2.01 -0.70 12.22
C LEU A 287 2.18 0.39 11.16
N LEU A 288 2.22 -0.04 9.90
CA LEU A 288 2.32 0.81 8.73
C LEU A 288 0.91 1.08 8.18
N ILE A 289 0.56 2.36 8.06
CA ILE A 289 -0.79 2.82 7.72
C ILE A 289 -0.78 3.53 6.38
N ASN A 290 -1.60 3.05 5.46
CA ASN A 290 -1.92 3.74 4.22
C ASN A 290 -3.26 4.48 4.40
N TYR A 291 -3.27 5.78 4.15
CA TYR A 291 -4.46 6.62 4.28
C TYR A 291 -4.53 7.65 3.16
N TYR A 292 -5.71 7.78 2.56
CA TYR A 292 -5.93 8.71 1.45
C TYR A 292 -7.23 9.52 1.54
N SER A 293 -8.27 8.97 2.18
CA SER A 293 -9.64 9.45 2.06
C SER A 293 -10.47 9.03 3.28
N ARG A 294 -11.76 9.35 3.25
CA ARG A 294 -12.81 8.69 4.03
C ARG A 294 -13.83 8.01 3.13
N PHE A 295 -14.71 7.18 3.70
CA PHE A 295 -15.89 6.66 3.01
C PHE A 295 -17.18 7.17 3.66
N THR A 296 -18.09 7.70 2.83
CA THR A 296 -19.49 7.93 3.21
C THR A 296 -20.35 6.93 2.46
N VAL A 297 -21.16 6.16 3.17
CA VAL A 297 -21.88 5.00 2.61
C VAL A 297 -23.37 5.01 2.92
N SER A 298 -24.16 4.43 2.03
CA SER A 298 -25.60 4.30 2.16
C SER A 298 -26.04 2.87 1.89
N GLY A 299 -27.01 2.37 2.68
CA GLY A 299 -27.70 1.12 2.43
C GLY A 299 -28.89 1.27 1.47
N ALA A 300 -29.22 2.50 1.07
CA ALA A 300 -30.24 2.77 0.06
C ALA A 300 -29.64 2.64 -1.36
N PRO A 301 -30.47 2.24 -2.36
CA PRO A 301 -30.02 2.22 -3.75
C PRO A 301 -29.60 3.60 -4.26
N GLY A 302 -28.66 3.64 -5.20
CA GLY A 302 -28.32 4.85 -5.96
C GLY A 302 -26.95 5.47 -5.66
N GLY A 303 -26.18 4.92 -4.71
CA GLY A 303 -24.76 5.24 -4.56
C GLY A 303 -23.88 4.54 -5.61
N ALA A 304 -22.63 4.95 -5.70
CA ALA A 304 -21.63 4.28 -6.53
C ALA A 304 -21.24 2.92 -5.94
N ALA A 305 -20.80 1.97 -6.78
CA ALA A 305 -20.41 0.63 -6.32
C ALA A 305 -19.09 0.61 -5.51
N SER A 306 -18.28 1.67 -5.61
CA SER A 306 -17.07 1.90 -4.82
C SER A 306 -16.85 3.39 -4.62
N ALA A 307 -15.96 3.77 -3.69
CA ALA A 307 -15.59 5.16 -3.46
C ALA A 307 -14.97 5.81 -4.71
N ALA A 308 -14.08 5.08 -5.38
CA ALA A 308 -13.72 5.29 -6.78
C ALA A 308 -13.09 4.00 -7.31
N ALA A 309 -13.36 3.68 -8.57
CA ALA A 309 -12.73 2.58 -9.30
C ALA A 309 -12.22 3.11 -10.64
N ALA A 310 -11.20 2.46 -11.19
CA ALA A 310 -10.80 2.68 -12.57
C ALA A 310 -12.00 2.47 -13.51
N PRO A 311 -12.13 3.24 -14.61
CA PRO A 311 -13.20 3.08 -15.59
C PRO A 311 -12.96 1.86 -16.49
N THR A 312 -12.67 0.71 -15.88
CA THR A 312 -12.50 -0.60 -16.49
C THR A 312 -13.66 -1.51 -16.05
N ASP A 313 -13.87 -2.61 -16.76
CA ASP A 313 -14.88 -3.58 -16.34
C ASP A 313 -14.45 -4.23 -15.01
N SER A 314 -15.17 -3.92 -13.93
CA SER A 314 -14.95 -4.43 -12.57
C SER A 314 -16.26 -4.74 -11.85
N GLY A 315 -16.21 -5.70 -10.92
CA GLY A 315 -17.29 -6.01 -9.98
C GLY A 315 -17.17 -5.18 -8.69
N SER A 316 -18.00 -5.49 -7.68
CA SER A 316 -17.85 -4.88 -6.35
C SER A 316 -16.75 -5.59 -5.55
N PRO A 317 -15.85 -4.85 -4.87
CA PRO A 317 -14.91 -5.44 -3.91
C PRO A 317 -15.53 -5.69 -2.53
N TRP A 318 -16.78 -5.26 -2.31
CA TRP A 318 -17.46 -5.30 -1.00
C TRP A 318 -18.27 -6.58 -0.84
N ILE A 319 -17.56 -7.68 -0.64
CA ILE A 319 -18.11 -9.03 -0.56
C ILE A 319 -19.24 -9.14 0.47
N GLY A 320 -20.41 -9.64 0.05
CA GLY A 320 -21.59 -9.78 0.91
C GLY A 320 -22.25 -8.44 1.28
N SER A 321 -21.77 -7.35 0.69
CA SER A 321 -22.23 -5.97 0.90
C SER A 321 -22.33 -5.21 -0.43
N GLU A 322 -22.58 -5.93 -1.54
CA GLU A 322 -22.59 -5.38 -2.89
C GLU A 322 -23.73 -4.38 -3.13
N HIS A 323 -24.73 -4.37 -2.24
CA HIS A 323 -25.84 -3.43 -2.25
C HIS A 323 -25.48 -2.05 -1.64
N VAL A 324 -24.36 -1.95 -0.91
CA VAL A 324 -23.95 -0.70 -0.28
C VAL A 324 -23.46 0.28 -1.34
N GLY A 325 -24.04 1.48 -1.34
CA GLY A 325 -23.65 2.58 -2.19
C GLY A 325 -22.66 3.52 -1.51
N PHE A 326 -21.62 3.91 -2.23
CA PHE A 326 -20.69 4.97 -1.82
C PHE A 326 -21.20 6.31 -2.34
N VAL A 327 -21.27 7.30 -1.44
CA VAL A 327 -21.79 8.64 -1.75
C VAL A 327 -20.76 9.69 -1.38
N ASN A 328 -20.80 10.83 -2.07
CA ASN A 328 -19.93 11.95 -1.74
C ASN A 328 -20.48 12.70 -0.52
N GLY A 329 -19.66 12.88 0.51
CA GLY A 329 -20.03 13.59 1.73
C GLY A 329 -19.89 15.12 1.65
N GLY A 330 -19.70 15.68 0.46
CA GLY A 330 -19.60 17.11 0.16
C GLY A 330 -18.19 17.70 0.19
N ARG A 331 -17.12 16.88 0.22
CA ARG A 331 -15.73 17.37 0.27
C ARG A 331 -15.11 17.53 -1.12
N PRO A 332 -14.06 18.36 -1.25
CA PRO A 332 -13.21 18.37 -2.44
C PRO A 332 -12.66 16.97 -2.72
N VAL A 333 -12.41 16.66 -3.99
CA VAL A 333 -11.87 15.37 -4.42
C VAL A 333 -10.56 15.53 -5.16
N THR A 334 -9.72 14.51 -5.10
CA THR A 334 -8.50 14.37 -5.92
C THR A 334 -8.85 13.96 -7.35
N SER A 335 -7.88 13.86 -8.26
CA SER A 335 -8.08 13.29 -9.60
C SER A 335 -8.50 11.81 -9.56
N MET A 336 -8.34 11.09 -8.44
CA MET A 336 -8.91 9.76 -8.25
C MET A 336 -10.42 9.77 -8.01
N GLY A 337 -11.01 10.93 -7.69
CA GLY A 337 -12.38 11.03 -7.18
C GLY A 337 -12.50 10.80 -5.67
N TRP A 338 -11.38 10.59 -4.96
CA TRP A 338 -11.35 10.39 -3.51
C TRP A 338 -11.53 11.70 -2.74
N GLU A 339 -12.40 11.71 -1.73
CA GLU A 339 -12.63 12.88 -0.86
C GLU A 339 -11.37 13.22 -0.04
N VAL A 340 -10.95 14.48 -0.08
CA VAL A 340 -9.85 15.00 0.72
C VAL A 340 -10.34 15.26 2.14
N ASP A 341 -9.87 14.46 3.09
CA ASP A 341 -10.24 14.59 4.50
C ASP A 341 -9.08 14.34 5.46
N GLY A 342 -8.46 15.40 5.98
CA GLY A 342 -7.45 15.25 7.03
C GLY A 342 -8.03 14.79 8.37
N SER A 343 -9.29 15.12 8.69
CA SER A 343 -9.87 14.77 10.00
C SER A 343 -10.05 13.26 10.18
N GLY A 344 -10.35 12.55 9.09
CA GLY A 344 -10.45 11.11 9.07
C GLY A 344 -9.13 10.38 9.38
N LEU A 345 -7.98 10.98 9.05
CA LEU A 345 -6.68 10.43 9.44
C LEU A 345 -6.52 10.43 10.96
N LEU A 346 -6.87 11.54 11.60
CA LEU A 346 -6.81 11.66 13.07
C LEU A 346 -7.76 10.66 13.74
N GLU A 347 -8.97 10.51 13.21
CA GLU A 347 -9.96 9.53 13.68
C GLU A 347 -9.39 8.11 13.67
N MET A 348 -8.78 7.69 12.56
CA MET A 348 -8.19 6.36 12.45
C MET A 348 -6.96 6.18 13.34
N LEU A 349 -6.09 7.18 13.45
CA LEU A 349 -4.92 7.11 14.33
C LEU A 349 -5.32 7.01 15.80
N GLN A 350 -6.36 7.74 16.21
CA GLN A 350 -6.91 7.66 17.56
C GLN A 350 -7.53 6.28 17.81
N ARG A 351 -8.35 5.79 16.87
CA ARG A 351 -8.96 4.45 16.95
C ARG A 351 -7.93 3.34 17.08
N LEU A 352 -6.87 3.38 16.26
CA LEU A 352 -5.78 2.40 16.32
C LEU A 352 -5.05 2.43 17.67
N THR A 353 -4.97 3.60 18.31
CA THR A 353 -4.34 3.75 19.63
C THR A 353 -5.24 3.26 20.77
N ASP A 354 -6.56 3.46 20.65
CA ASP A 354 -7.52 3.18 21.72
C ASP A 354 -8.04 1.73 21.70
N GLU A 355 -8.24 1.15 20.51
CA GLU A 355 -8.91 -0.15 20.34
C GLU A 355 -7.95 -1.34 20.15
N TYR A 356 -6.67 -1.09 19.92
CA TYR A 356 -5.68 -2.11 19.56
C TYR A 356 -4.41 -2.00 20.42
N PRO A 357 -3.56 -3.05 20.47
CA PRO A 357 -2.28 -2.99 21.14
C PRO A 357 -1.45 -1.79 20.67
N ARG A 358 -0.96 -1.02 21.63
CA ARG A 358 -0.20 0.20 21.35
C ARG A 358 1.18 -0.13 20.80
N VAL A 359 1.32 -0.08 19.49
CA VAL A 359 2.58 -0.19 18.74
C VAL A 359 2.93 1.14 18.09
N PRO A 360 4.21 1.42 17.78
CA PRO A 360 4.61 2.53 16.92
C PRO A 360 3.80 2.56 15.61
N LEU A 361 3.29 3.75 15.26
CA LEU A 361 2.55 3.96 14.02
C LEU A 361 3.43 4.73 13.03
N TYR A 362 3.29 4.40 11.75
CA TYR A 362 3.91 5.11 10.63
C TYR A 362 2.88 5.30 9.54
N ILE A 363 2.74 6.52 9.02
CA ILE A 363 2.02 6.72 7.76
C ILE A 363 2.93 6.21 6.66
N SER A 364 2.71 4.99 6.17
CA SER A 364 3.53 4.37 5.13
C SER A 364 3.18 4.83 3.72
N GLU A 365 1.95 5.33 3.55
CA GLU A 365 1.50 5.99 2.33
C GLU A 365 0.44 7.04 2.66
N ASN A 366 0.69 8.27 2.20
CA ASN A 366 -0.32 9.32 2.10
C ASN A 366 0.07 10.27 0.97
N GLY A 367 -0.89 10.67 0.15
CA GLY A 367 -0.67 11.57 -0.97
C GLY A 367 -1.91 11.71 -1.84
N ALA A 368 -1.77 12.40 -2.96
CA ALA A 368 -2.90 12.69 -3.85
C ALA A 368 -2.49 12.69 -5.32
N ALA A 369 -3.37 12.15 -6.16
CA ALA A 369 -3.30 12.34 -7.59
C ALA A 369 -3.90 13.68 -7.99
N TYR A 370 -3.16 14.44 -8.78
CA TYR A 370 -3.61 15.65 -9.46
C TYR A 370 -3.10 15.65 -10.91
N ASP A 371 -3.71 16.47 -11.76
CA ASP A 371 -3.41 16.52 -13.19
C ASP A 371 -2.21 17.46 -13.44
N ASP A 372 -1.02 17.00 -13.04
CA ASP A 372 0.21 17.82 -13.11
C ASP A 372 0.74 17.96 -14.54
N VAL A 373 1.20 19.16 -14.88
CA VAL A 373 1.79 19.49 -16.19
C VAL A 373 3.10 20.28 -16.03
N ILE A 374 3.98 20.17 -17.01
CA ILE A 374 5.17 21.02 -17.12
C ILE A 374 4.72 22.41 -17.62
N GLY A 375 5.04 23.45 -16.85
CA GLY A 375 4.79 24.85 -17.19
C GLY A 375 5.74 25.39 -18.26
N GLU A 376 5.45 26.59 -18.77
CA GLU A 376 6.28 27.25 -19.78
C GLU A 376 7.72 27.55 -19.31
N ASP A 377 7.94 27.61 -18.00
CA ASP A 377 9.23 27.80 -17.35
C ASP A 377 10.01 26.49 -17.13
N GLY A 378 9.43 25.35 -17.52
CA GLY A 378 10.00 24.02 -17.33
C GLY A 378 9.81 23.44 -15.93
N ALA A 379 9.12 24.14 -15.02
CA ALA A 379 8.79 23.63 -13.69
C ALA A 379 7.44 22.90 -13.67
N VAL A 380 7.17 22.13 -12.63
CA VAL A 380 5.86 21.52 -12.39
C VAL A 380 5.26 22.12 -11.12
N HIS A 381 4.20 22.91 -11.29
CA HIS A 381 3.51 23.56 -10.20
C HIS A 381 2.27 22.78 -9.81
N ASP A 382 2.29 22.23 -8.61
CA ASP A 382 1.24 21.37 -8.05
C ASP A 382 0.79 21.85 -6.65
N PRO A 383 0.26 23.09 -6.55
CA PRO A 383 -0.14 23.68 -5.26
C PRO A 383 -1.21 22.85 -4.53
N GLU A 384 -2.07 22.14 -5.26
CA GLU A 384 -3.09 21.25 -4.68
C GLU A 384 -2.45 20.10 -3.89
N ARG A 385 -1.33 19.56 -4.39
CA ARG A 385 -0.58 18.51 -3.68
C ARG A 385 0.17 19.08 -2.48
N VAL A 386 0.73 20.29 -2.59
CA VAL A 386 1.31 21.01 -1.44
C VAL A 386 0.27 21.17 -0.34
N ASP A 387 -0.92 21.67 -0.68
CA ASP A 387 -2.01 21.89 0.27
C ASP A 387 -2.49 20.57 0.91
N TYR A 388 -2.61 19.50 0.12
CA TYR A 388 -2.97 18.18 0.62
C TYR A 388 -1.95 17.67 1.66
N ILE A 389 -0.66 17.67 1.32
CA ILE A 389 0.40 17.13 2.18
C ILE A 389 0.58 18.01 3.43
N ASP A 390 0.57 19.34 3.28
CA ASP A 390 0.60 20.28 4.42
C ASP A 390 -0.54 20.00 5.40
N ALA A 391 -1.77 19.88 4.90
CA ALA A 391 -2.94 19.61 5.75
C ALA A 391 -2.81 18.28 6.52
N HIS A 392 -2.39 17.20 5.85
CA HIS A 392 -2.25 15.89 6.49
C HIS A 392 -1.07 15.81 7.46
N LEU A 393 0.06 16.48 7.17
CA LEU A 393 1.16 16.59 8.13
C LEU A 393 0.78 17.43 9.35
N ARG A 394 -0.04 18.48 9.21
CA ARG A 394 -0.58 19.20 10.38
C ARG A 394 -1.43 18.30 11.25
N ILE A 395 -2.24 17.42 10.66
CA ILE A 395 -2.99 16.41 11.40
C ILE A 395 -2.07 15.42 12.10
N CYS A 396 -1.03 14.93 11.42
CA CYS A 396 -0.02 14.06 12.03
C CYS A 396 0.65 14.72 13.23
N HIS A 397 0.97 16.01 13.13
CA HIS A 397 1.50 16.79 14.25
C HIS A 397 0.52 16.86 15.42
N THR A 398 -0.76 17.16 15.15
CA THR A 398 -1.81 17.16 16.19
C THR A 398 -1.97 15.81 16.86
N ALA A 399 -1.90 14.70 16.10
CA ALA A 399 -1.93 13.35 16.64
C ALA A 399 -0.75 13.08 17.60
N ILE A 400 0.46 13.50 17.22
CA ILE A 400 1.65 13.38 18.07
C ILE A 400 1.48 14.20 19.35
N GLU A 401 0.99 15.44 19.25
CA GLU A 401 0.73 16.30 20.41
C GLU A 401 -0.36 15.74 21.33
N SER A 402 -1.31 14.97 20.80
CA SER A 402 -2.32 14.25 21.61
C SER A 402 -1.82 12.93 22.21
N GLY A 403 -0.57 12.54 21.97
CA GLY A 403 0.07 11.35 22.55
C GLY A 403 -0.06 10.07 21.72
N ILE A 404 -0.56 10.15 20.49
CA ILE A 404 -0.55 9.02 19.55
C ILE A 404 0.92 8.69 19.20
N PRO A 405 1.33 7.40 19.24
CA PRO A 405 2.72 7.00 19.02
C PRO A 405 3.11 7.00 17.53
N LEU A 406 2.79 8.09 16.81
CA LEU A 406 3.12 8.28 15.41
C LEU A 406 4.58 8.73 15.26
N GLN A 407 5.38 7.99 14.50
CA GLN A 407 6.84 8.16 14.45
C GLN A 407 7.38 8.47 13.05
N GLY A 408 6.55 8.42 12.01
CA GLY A 408 7.00 8.80 10.67
C GLY A 408 5.89 8.96 9.64
N TYR A 409 6.29 9.55 8.52
CA TYR A 409 5.43 9.84 7.37
C TYR A 409 6.18 9.58 6.06
N PHE A 410 5.54 8.83 5.17
CA PHE A 410 6.01 8.51 3.84
C PHE A 410 5.03 9.05 2.80
N ALA A 411 5.49 10.01 2.01
CA ALA A 411 4.71 10.54 0.90
C ALA A 411 4.51 9.44 -0.16
N TRP A 412 3.25 9.17 -0.50
CA TRP A 412 2.90 8.38 -1.69
C TRP A 412 2.66 9.33 -2.86
N SER A 413 3.56 9.42 -3.83
CA SER A 413 4.79 8.63 -3.98
C SER A 413 6.01 9.51 -4.20
N LEU A 414 7.20 8.92 -4.17
CA LEU A 414 8.41 9.66 -4.52
C LEU A 414 8.29 10.27 -5.93
N MET A 415 7.75 9.51 -6.88
CA MET A 415 7.67 9.93 -8.27
C MET A 415 6.47 9.32 -8.99
N ASP A 416 6.00 10.04 -10.00
CA ASP A 416 4.92 9.59 -10.88
C ASP A 416 5.25 8.20 -11.41
N ASN A 417 4.26 7.32 -11.46
CA ASN A 417 4.46 5.90 -11.71
C ASN A 417 3.23 5.27 -12.38
N PHE A 418 3.29 3.96 -12.62
CA PHE A 418 2.17 3.19 -13.14
C PHE A 418 1.13 2.95 -12.04
N GLU A 419 0.00 3.67 -12.05
CA GLU A 419 -1.07 3.57 -11.04
C GLU A 419 -2.04 2.43 -11.37
N TRP A 420 -1.52 1.20 -11.39
CA TRP A 420 -2.32 -0.03 -11.45
C TRP A 420 -3.32 -0.03 -12.61
N ALA A 421 -4.62 -0.25 -12.35
CA ALA A 421 -5.67 -0.25 -13.37
C ALA A 421 -5.83 1.11 -14.09
N TRP A 422 -5.35 2.21 -13.51
CA TRP A 422 -5.38 3.55 -14.12
C TRP A 422 -4.23 3.82 -15.08
N GLY A 423 -3.25 2.91 -15.19
CA GLY A 423 -2.07 3.13 -16.01
C GLY A 423 -1.29 4.37 -15.57
N TYR A 424 -0.80 5.16 -16.51
CA TYR A 424 -0.03 6.37 -16.21
C TYR A 424 -0.89 7.64 -16.07
N GLY A 425 -2.22 7.50 -16.15
CA GLY A 425 -3.16 8.62 -16.14
C GLY A 425 -3.34 9.30 -14.77
N LYS A 426 -2.80 8.73 -13.69
CA LYS A 426 -2.89 9.26 -12.32
C LYS A 426 -1.49 9.47 -11.76
N ARG A 427 -1.19 10.72 -11.38
CA ARG A 427 0.15 11.16 -10.97
C ARG A 427 0.18 11.48 -9.49
N PHE A 428 0.78 10.60 -8.69
CA PHE A 428 0.92 10.78 -7.22
C PHE A 428 2.27 11.39 -6.79
N GLY A 429 3.25 11.44 -7.69
CA GLY A 429 4.63 11.70 -7.33
C GLY A 429 4.88 13.09 -6.78
N LEU A 430 5.83 13.21 -5.86
CA LEU A 430 6.52 14.47 -5.57
C LEU A 430 7.39 14.90 -6.76
N VAL A 431 7.86 13.94 -7.55
CA VAL A 431 8.66 14.15 -8.76
C VAL A 431 7.85 13.78 -9.98
N TYR A 432 7.78 14.70 -10.93
CA TYR A 432 7.19 14.45 -12.24
C TYR A 432 8.12 13.56 -13.05
N VAL A 433 7.54 12.57 -13.73
CA VAL A 433 8.26 11.75 -14.71
C VAL A 433 7.65 11.94 -16.09
N ASP A 434 8.49 12.36 -17.02
CA ASP A 434 8.20 12.26 -18.45
C ASP A 434 8.44 10.80 -18.86
N TYR A 435 7.39 10.06 -19.17
CA TYR A 435 7.47 8.63 -19.47
C TYR A 435 8.13 8.33 -20.82
N GLU A 436 8.18 9.30 -21.75
CA GLU A 436 8.85 9.11 -23.05
C GLU A 436 10.37 9.29 -22.90
N THR A 437 10.78 10.35 -22.22
CA THR A 437 12.21 10.70 -22.09
C THR A 437 12.86 10.14 -20.83
N GLN A 438 12.05 9.68 -19.89
CA GLN A 438 12.44 9.23 -18.54
C GLN A 438 13.04 10.37 -17.69
N ALA A 439 12.83 11.63 -18.07
CA ALA A 439 13.29 12.78 -17.30
C ALA A 439 12.51 12.92 -15.99
N ARG A 440 13.23 13.26 -14.91
CA ARG A 440 12.68 13.55 -13.59
C ARG A 440 12.71 15.05 -13.32
N THR A 441 11.58 15.62 -12.92
CA THR A 441 11.45 17.03 -12.54
C THR A 441 10.82 17.15 -11.15
N MET A 442 11.54 17.72 -10.19
CA MET A 442 10.98 17.98 -8.85
C MET A 442 9.80 18.96 -8.97
N LYS A 443 8.64 18.58 -8.44
CA LYS A 443 7.46 19.44 -8.40
C LYS A 443 7.57 20.45 -7.26
N SER A 444 6.64 21.40 -7.20
CA SER A 444 6.57 22.37 -6.10
C SER A 444 6.34 21.66 -4.75
N SER A 445 5.58 20.57 -4.72
CA SER A 445 5.41 19.70 -3.55
C SER A 445 6.70 19.05 -3.07
N ALA A 446 7.59 18.60 -3.97
CA ALA A 446 8.90 18.07 -3.60
C ALA A 446 9.77 19.13 -2.92
N LEU A 447 9.83 20.33 -3.48
CA LEU A 447 10.63 21.43 -2.93
C LEU A 447 10.10 21.86 -1.55
N TRP A 448 8.78 21.97 -1.43
CA TRP A 448 8.10 22.27 -0.17
C TRP A 448 8.35 21.18 0.89
N TYR A 449 8.28 19.91 0.51
CA TYR A 449 8.53 18.79 1.42
C TYR A 449 10.00 18.76 1.88
N ALA A 450 10.95 19.03 0.98
CA ALA A 450 12.36 19.16 1.33
C ALA A 450 12.63 20.33 2.30
N ASP A 451 11.90 21.44 2.16
CA ASP A 451 11.92 22.53 3.16
C ASP A 451 11.38 22.06 4.51
N ALA A 452 10.23 21.38 4.54
CA ALA A 452 9.64 20.86 5.78
C ALA A 452 10.59 19.90 6.53
N ILE A 453 11.27 19.02 5.80
CA ILE A 453 12.24 18.07 6.36
C ILE A 453 13.44 18.80 6.95
N ARG A 454 14.05 19.74 6.20
CA ARG A 454 15.22 20.51 6.67
C ARG A 454 14.93 21.31 7.92
N HIS A 455 13.71 21.83 8.07
CA HIS A 455 13.29 22.52 9.29
C HIS A 455 12.86 21.58 10.41
N GLY A 456 12.69 20.27 10.16
CA GLY A 456 12.11 19.33 11.12
C GLY A 456 10.65 19.67 11.45
N GLY A 457 9.93 20.31 10.53
CA GLY A 457 8.56 20.76 10.76
C GLY A 457 8.01 21.70 9.71
N LEU A 458 6.71 21.95 9.83
CA LEU A 458 5.96 22.79 8.88
C LEU A 458 6.18 24.26 9.20
N LEU A 459 6.46 25.06 8.17
CA LEU A 459 6.47 26.51 8.29
C LEU A 459 5.04 27.02 8.56
N GLY A 460 4.90 28.07 9.36
CA GLY A 460 3.64 28.77 9.49
C GLY A 460 3.27 29.39 8.14
N ARG A 461 2.01 29.29 7.69
CA ARG A 461 1.55 30.02 6.50
C ARG A 461 1.76 31.51 6.78
N ALA A 462 2.52 32.20 5.93
CA ALA A 462 2.55 33.66 5.97
C ALA A 462 1.10 34.14 5.78
N GLN A 463 0.61 34.96 6.72
CA GLN A 463 -0.76 35.51 6.68
C GLN A 463 -0.95 36.47 5.50
#